data_AF-A0A7Y6PLR5-F1
#
_entry.id   AF-A0A7Y6PLR5-F1
#
_cell.length_a   1.000
_cell.length_b   1.000
_cell.length_c   1.000
_cell.angle_alpha   90.00
_cell.angle_beta   90.00
_cell.angle_gamma   90.00
#
_symmetry.space_group_name_H-M   'P 1'
#
loop_
_entity.id
_entity.type
_entity.pdbx_description
1 polymer ?
#
loop_
_entity_poly.entity_id
_entity_poly.type
_entity_poly.pdbx_seq_one_letter_code
_entity_poly.pdbx_strand_id
1 'polypeptide(L)'
;MRNLVLSIGVLALVPSCLLDDNAPGGGGSHGGGGGGGGGGGGGGSGEEVGPCGEVHCSPKTPGGLEFTGIASVASAFPSATNRHIAVGGTHEVDLSYGNTTTAFALPYDARTSVSSLLAVDGTEGAHVTLRALAAGTSYLRIVDPATDELYDRYAYASSAFSRAAPVGMDEWITSTDWLAHTADAFVFAPGDRQIGVAYLNAAPQPNRLVDTSAMITLDGATQLDWNRLHIPNATVGHHEVSLHVGDTDATMDLEITSTADSIRALVAQDGLACFGAYAHDAFISGIPWTFTIGSSTVEGGALGRNCVANPGGNVPFTVTASAGGQSLTVTVTPRG
;
A
#
# COMPACT_ATOMS: atom_id res chain seq x y z
N MET A 1 6.88 -34.36 48.44
CA MET A 1 6.58 -33.15 47.65
C MET A 1 7.89 -32.61 47.12
N ARG A 2 8.18 -32.83 45.84
CA ARG A 2 9.40 -32.35 45.16
C ARG A 2 9.00 -31.18 44.28
N ASN A 3 9.54 -29.99 44.58
CA ASN A 3 9.37 -28.80 43.76
C ASN A 3 10.36 -28.86 42.58
N LEU A 4 9.83 -28.86 41.37
CA LEU A 4 10.59 -28.72 40.13
C LEU A 4 10.62 -27.22 39.79
N VAL A 5 11.80 -26.61 39.89
CA VAL A 5 12.06 -25.23 39.47
C VAL A 5 12.43 -25.28 37.99
N LEU A 6 11.61 -24.67 37.14
CA LEU A 6 11.87 -24.52 35.71
C LEU A 6 12.54 -23.15 35.49
N SER A 7 13.84 -23.15 35.16
CA SER A 7 14.56 -21.94 34.75
C SER A 7 14.25 -21.62 33.29
N ILE A 8 13.66 -20.46 33.04
CA ILE A 8 13.51 -19.85 31.72
C ILE A 8 14.77 -19.05 31.43
N GLY A 9 15.55 -19.48 30.44
CA GLY A 9 16.69 -18.73 29.92
C GLY A 9 16.20 -17.54 29.09
N VAL A 10 16.49 -16.33 29.57
CA VAL A 10 16.30 -15.09 28.83
C VAL A 10 17.45 -14.96 27.83
N LEU A 11 17.15 -15.08 26.54
CA LEU A 11 18.10 -14.77 25.47
C LEU A 11 18.02 -13.26 25.18
N ALA A 12 19.08 -12.54 25.52
CA ALA A 12 19.21 -11.11 25.25
C ALA A 12 19.51 -10.89 23.76
N LEU A 13 18.64 -10.16 23.06
CA LEU A 13 18.90 -9.63 21.72
C LEU A 13 19.72 -8.35 21.84
N VAL A 14 20.87 -8.32 21.19
CA VAL A 14 21.73 -7.13 21.03
C VAL A 14 21.30 -6.40 19.76
N PRO A 15 21.09 -5.06 19.77
CA PRO A 15 20.83 -4.30 18.56
C PRO A 15 22.15 -4.00 17.86
N SER A 16 22.36 -4.58 16.68
CA SER A 16 23.49 -4.25 15.81
C SER A 16 23.09 -3.11 14.87
N CYS A 17 23.72 -1.95 15.07
CA CYS A 17 23.81 -0.87 14.11
C CYS A 17 24.53 -1.37 12.84
N LEU A 18 24.00 -1.07 11.65
CA LEU A 18 24.67 -1.30 10.38
C LEU A 18 24.93 0.06 9.71
N LEU A 19 26.23 0.34 9.58
CA LEU A 19 26.83 1.46 8.86
C LEU A 19 26.88 1.15 7.37
N ASP A 20 26.74 2.21 6.58
CA ASP A 20 27.21 2.34 5.19
C ASP A 20 28.71 2.06 5.08
N ASP A 21 29.13 1.46 3.96
CA ASP A 21 30.42 1.76 3.35
C ASP A 21 30.38 1.51 1.83
N ASN A 22 31.01 2.43 1.11
CA ASN A 22 31.01 2.55 -0.33
C ASN A 22 32.44 2.35 -0.88
N ALA A 23 32.55 1.91 -2.14
CA ALA A 23 33.71 1.96 -3.06
C ALA A 23 34.67 0.72 -3.14
N PRO A 24 35.48 0.57 -4.22
CA PRO A 24 35.05 0.10 -5.54
C PRO A 24 35.95 -1.02 -6.12
N GLY A 25 35.41 -1.86 -7.02
CA GLY A 25 36.25 -2.66 -7.94
C GLY A 25 35.65 -3.96 -8.48
N GLY A 26 35.62 -4.07 -9.81
CA GLY A 26 35.96 -5.33 -10.52
C GLY A 26 34.89 -6.41 -10.71
N GLY A 27 34.20 -6.35 -11.86
CA GLY A 27 33.94 -7.47 -12.78
C GLY A 27 33.39 -8.81 -12.26
N GLY A 28 32.19 -9.16 -12.74
CA GLY A 28 31.83 -10.54 -13.07
C GLY A 28 30.51 -11.08 -12.51
N SER A 29 29.55 -11.31 -13.41
CA SER A 29 28.75 -12.55 -13.52
C SER A 29 27.74 -12.95 -12.42
N HIS A 30 26.46 -12.94 -12.82
CA HIS A 30 25.30 -13.77 -12.42
C HIS A 30 24.72 -13.66 -11.00
N GLY A 31 23.44 -13.22 -10.97
CA GLY A 31 22.34 -13.89 -10.27
C GLY A 31 22.18 -13.67 -8.76
N GLY A 32 21.09 -13.03 -8.34
CA GLY A 32 20.60 -13.10 -6.95
C GLY A 32 19.86 -11.85 -6.51
N GLY A 33 18.53 -11.91 -6.52
CA GLY A 33 17.66 -10.83 -6.08
C GLY A 33 17.80 -10.55 -4.58
N GLY A 34 17.93 -9.27 -4.24
CA GLY A 34 17.78 -8.73 -2.90
C GLY A 34 16.73 -7.63 -2.94
N GLY A 35 15.55 -7.89 -2.38
CA GLY A 35 14.46 -6.93 -2.25
C GLY A 35 14.74 -5.97 -1.10
N GLY A 36 15.08 -4.72 -1.44
CA GLY A 36 15.06 -3.59 -0.53
C GLY A 36 13.67 -2.95 -0.57
N GLY A 37 12.94 -3.01 0.54
CA GLY A 37 11.66 -2.34 0.73
C GLY A 37 11.85 -0.84 0.95
N GLY A 38 11.87 -0.09 -0.15
CA GLY A 38 11.52 1.32 -0.18
C GLY A 38 10.24 1.43 -0.98
N GLY A 39 9.16 1.91 -0.36
CA GLY A 39 7.90 2.21 -1.05
C GLY A 39 8.05 3.42 -1.97
N GLY A 40 8.86 3.30 -3.02
CA GLY A 40 8.82 4.18 -4.16
C GLY A 40 7.53 3.90 -4.92
N GLY A 41 6.55 4.80 -4.78
CA GLY A 41 5.28 4.71 -5.49
C GLY A 41 5.55 4.65 -6.99
N GLY A 42 5.34 3.46 -7.57
CA GLY A 42 5.73 3.09 -8.93
C GLY A 42 5.57 4.22 -9.95
N GLY A 43 6.71 4.73 -10.42
CA GLY A 43 6.81 5.36 -11.72
C GLY A 43 6.57 4.27 -12.75
N GLY A 44 5.36 4.24 -13.32
CA GLY A 44 5.04 3.37 -14.44
C GLY A 44 5.98 3.67 -15.60
N SER A 45 6.98 2.81 -15.81
CA SER A 45 7.84 2.81 -16.99
C SER A 45 7.09 2.19 -18.17
N GLY A 46 5.93 2.75 -18.52
CA GLY A 46 5.48 2.65 -19.89
C GLY A 46 6.59 3.24 -20.75
N GLU A 47 6.82 2.65 -21.91
CA GLU A 47 7.77 3.10 -22.93
C GLU A 47 7.29 4.44 -23.55
N GLU A 48 6.96 5.43 -22.71
CA GLU A 48 6.96 6.84 -23.06
C GLU A 48 8.42 7.23 -23.30
N VAL A 49 8.63 8.01 -24.35
CA VAL A 49 9.90 8.44 -24.92
C VAL A 49 10.72 9.24 -23.89
N GLY A 50 11.27 8.61 -22.85
CA GLY A 50 11.85 9.33 -21.70
C GLY A 50 10.87 10.30 -21.01
N PRO A 51 11.20 10.82 -19.81
CA PRO A 51 10.32 11.77 -19.11
C PRO A 51 10.01 13.05 -19.93
N CYS A 52 10.84 13.37 -20.93
CA CYS A 52 10.66 14.55 -21.78
C CYS A 52 10.10 14.29 -23.18
N GLY A 53 9.87 13.05 -23.62
CA GLY A 53 9.44 12.79 -24.99
C GLY A 53 10.53 13.08 -26.04
N GLU A 54 10.10 13.42 -27.27
CA GLU A 54 10.95 14.09 -28.29
C GLU A 54 11.38 15.51 -27.87
N VAL A 55 10.90 16.03 -26.74
CA VAL A 55 11.27 17.36 -26.23
C VAL A 55 12.57 17.20 -25.45
N HIS A 56 13.60 17.95 -25.81
CA HIS A 56 14.86 17.98 -25.07
C HIS A 56 14.60 18.41 -23.62
N CYS A 57 14.87 17.52 -22.65
CA CYS A 57 14.95 17.92 -21.24
C CYS A 57 15.98 19.05 -21.10
N SER A 58 15.73 20.01 -20.21
CA SER A 58 16.73 21.03 -19.89
C SER A 58 18.07 20.39 -19.52
N PRO A 59 19.21 20.93 -19.97
CA PRO A 59 20.53 20.45 -19.53
C PRO A 59 20.75 20.64 -18.01
N LYS A 60 19.87 21.40 -17.34
CA LYS A 60 19.87 21.58 -15.88
C LYS A 60 19.27 20.37 -15.13
N THR A 61 18.51 19.52 -15.81
CA THR A 61 17.89 18.30 -15.27
C THR A 61 18.20 17.10 -16.17
N PRO A 62 19.49 16.71 -16.30
CA PRO A 62 19.91 15.69 -17.28
C PRO A 62 19.33 14.28 -17.03
N GLY A 63 18.88 14.00 -15.81
CA GLY A 63 18.18 12.76 -15.45
C GLY A 63 16.65 12.92 -15.31
N GLY A 64 16.10 14.08 -15.68
CA GLY A 64 14.73 14.46 -15.38
C GLY A 64 14.48 14.76 -13.90
N LEU A 65 13.20 14.88 -13.57
CA LEU A 65 12.66 15.00 -12.23
C LEU A 65 11.85 13.75 -11.89
N GLU A 66 11.83 13.41 -10.62
CA GLU A 66 10.93 12.42 -10.07
C GLU A 66 9.77 13.12 -9.34
N PHE A 67 8.56 12.64 -9.60
CA PHE A 67 7.30 13.20 -9.07
C PHE A 67 6.74 12.24 -8.03
N THR A 68 7.09 12.45 -6.76
CA THR A 68 6.69 11.57 -5.67
C THR A 68 5.43 12.10 -5.01
N GLY A 69 4.33 11.36 -5.14
CA GLY A 69 3.04 11.72 -4.57
C GLY A 69 2.84 11.03 -3.23
N ILE A 70 1.93 11.55 -2.42
CA ILE A 70 1.58 10.90 -1.15
C ILE A 70 1.16 9.45 -1.38
N ALA A 71 1.75 8.55 -0.60
CA ALA A 71 1.45 7.13 -0.67
C ALA A 71 -0.01 6.85 -0.31
N SER A 72 -0.63 5.95 -1.07
CA SER A 72 -1.93 5.40 -0.72
C SER A 72 -1.76 4.18 0.18
N VAL A 73 -2.64 4.02 1.17
CA VAL A 73 -2.70 2.79 1.98
C VAL A 73 -2.99 1.59 1.09
N ALA A 74 -2.28 0.47 1.23
CA ALA A 74 -2.45 -0.68 0.32
C ALA A 74 -2.36 -0.26 -1.16
N SER A 75 -1.25 0.38 -1.56
CA SER A 75 -1.04 0.95 -2.90
C SER A 75 -1.26 -0.03 -4.07
N ALA A 76 -1.21 -1.33 -3.82
CA ALA A 76 -1.52 -2.37 -4.80
C ALA A 76 -3.03 -2.54 -5.10
N PHE A 77 -3.92 -1.88 -4.33
CA PHE A 77 -5.37 -2.05 -4.44
C PHE A 77 -6.11 -0.79 -4.92
N PRO A 78 -7.03 -0.93 -5.89
CA PRO A 78 -6.98 -1.87 -7.01
C PRO A 78 -5.80 -1.49 -7.91
N SER A 79 -5.14 -2.46 -8.52
CA SER A 79 -3.92 -2.25 -9.32
C SER A 79 -4.08 -1.08 -10.29
N ALA A 80 -3.39 0.03 -10.06
CA ALA A 80 -3.39 1.16 -11.00
C ALA A 80 -1.97 1.71 -11.15
N THR A 81 -1.49 1.72 -12.38
CA THR A 81 -0.20 2.29 -12.79
C THR A 81 -0.26 3.82 -12.88
N ASN A 82 -1.45 4.42 -12.85
CA ASN A 82 -1.66 5.85 -13.01
C ASN A 82 -2.28 6.43 -11.74
N ARG A 83 -1.72 7.55 -11.25
CA ARG A 83 -2.28 8.30 -10.11
C ARG A 83 -3.46 9.13 -10.62
N HIS A 84 -4.68 8.67 -10.34
CA HIS A 84 -5.88 9.47 -10.60
C HIS A 84 -6.17 10.37 -9.40
N ILE A 85 -6.47 11.65 -9.63
CA ILE A 85 -6.95 12.57 -8.59
C ILE A 85 -8.49 12.59 -8.65
N ALA A 86 -9.16 12.55 -7.50
CA ALA A 86 -10.62 12.72 -7.45
C ALA A 86 -10.99 14.14 -7.94
N VAL A 87 -11.98 14.28 -8.83
CA VAL A 87 -12.47 15.61 -9.25
C VAL A 87 -13.00 16.38 -8.04
N GLY A 88 -12.51 17.61 -7.85
CA GLY A 88 -12.72 18.44 -6.66
C GLY A 88 -11.65 18.27 -5.58
N GLY A 89 -10.94 17.15 -5.60
CA GLY A 89 -9.94 16.78 -4.60
C GLY A 89 -8.54 17.29 -4.90
N THR A 90 -7.63 17.05 -3.95
CA THR A 90 -6.25 17.52 -4.00
C THR A 90 -5.23 16.39 -4.06
N HIS A 91 -4.05 16.69 -4.59
CA HIS A 91 -2.90 15.80 -4.52
C HIS A 91 -1.62 16.58 -4.25
N GLU A 92 -0.78 16.03 -3.39
CA GLU A 92 0.49 16.59 -3.00
C GLU A 92 1.63 15.82 -3.64
N VAL A 93 2.59 16.56 -4.20
CA VAL A 93 3.69 16.03 -5.03
C VAL A 93 5.01 16.68 -4.61
N ASP A 94 5.97 15.86 -4.20
CA ASP A 94 7.34 16.26 -3.99
C ASP A 94 8.19 16.03 -5.25
N LEU A 95 9.06 16.99 -5.55
CA LEU A 95 9.97 16.98 -6.68
C LEU A 95 11.39 16.62 -6.20
N SER A 96 12.02 15.63 -6.83
CA SER A 96 13.45 15.34 -6.65
C SER A 96 14.15 15.23 -8.00
N TYR A 97 15.48 15.32 -8.00
CA TYR A 97 16.24 14.99 -9.20
C TYR A 97 16.12 13.49 -9.47
N GLY A 98 15.92 13.12 -10.75
CA GLY A 98 15.68 11.73 -11.13
C GLY A 98 16.74 10.75 -10.61
N ASN A 99 16.29 9.61 -10.09
CA ASN A 99 17.11 8.57 -9.46
C ASN A 99 17.86 9.03 -8.20
N THR A 100 17.39 10.07 -7.54
CA THR A 100 17.97 10.55 -6.27
C THR A 100 16.88 10.89 -5.27
N THR A 101 17.23 10.89 -3.98
CA THR A 101 16.39 11.44 -2.91
C THR A 101 16.63 12.93 -2.67
N THR A 102 17.43 13.58 -3.52
CA THR A 102 17.76 15.00 -3.35
C THR A 102 16.61 15.84 -3.89
N ALA A 103 16.00 16.62 -3.00
CA ALA A 103 14.91 17.53 -3.35
C ALA A 103 15.34 18.50 -4.46
N PHE A 104 14.42 18.78 -5.37
CA PHE A 104 14.65 19.74 -6.46
C PHE A 104 14.76 21.16 -5.90
N ALA A 105 15.82 21.87 -6.27
CA ALA A 105 16.19 23.14 -5.61
C ALA A 105 16.39 24.32 -6.58
N LEU A 106 16.24 24.11 -7.90
CA LEU A 106 16.29 25.23 -8.85
C LEU A 106 15.00 26.04 -8.76
N PRO A 107 15.04 27.36 -9.01
CA PRO A 107 13.82 28.14 -9.20
C PRO A 107 12.96 27.56 -10.33
N TYR A 108 11.66 27.41 -10.10
CA TYR A 108 10.70 26.88 -11.08
C TYR A 108 9.34 27.56 -10.98
N ASP A 109 8.60 27.51 -12.09
CA ASP A 109 7.15 27.68 -12.11
C ASP A 109 6.49 26.31 -12.34
N ALA A 110 5.55 25.93 -11.48
CA ALA A 110 4.67 24.79 -11.72
C ALA A 110 3.43 25.26 -12.50
N ARG A 111 3.15 24.61 -13.63
CA ARG A 111 2.03 24.94 -14.52
C ARG A 111 1.31 23.68 -14.97
N THR A 112 0.07 23.82 -15.41
CA THR A 112 -0.65 22.70 -16.02
C THR A 112 -0.82 22.91 -17.52
N SER A 113 -0.82 21.83 -18.31
CA SER A 113 -1.06 21.93 -19.76
C SER A 113 -2.51 22.27 -20.11
N VAL A 114 -3.47 21.87 -19.27
CA VAL A 114 -4.89 22.14 -19.44
C VAL A 114 -5.47 22.63 -18.11
N SER A 115 -5.44 23.94 -17.90
CA SER A 115 -5.84 24.57 -16.62
C SER A 115 -7.31 24.42 -16.27
N SER A 116 -8.17 24.00 -17.20
CA SER A 116 -9.57 23.65 -16.93
C SER A 116 -9.75 22.23 -16.36
N LEU A 117 -8.72 21.39 -16.41
CA LEU A 117 -8.75 20.01 -15.88
C LEU A 117 -7.98 19.89 -14.57
N LEU A 118 -6.82 20.55 -14.48
CA LEU A 118 -5.91 20.47 -13.33
C LEU A 118 -5.37 21.86 -13.00
N ALA A 119 -5.41 22.24 -11.74
CA ALA A 119 -4.82 23.46 -11.21
C ALA A 119 -3.61 23.15 -10.33
N VAL A 120 -2.68 24.10 -10.29
CA VAL A 120 -1.64 24.18 -9.27
C VAL A 120 -2.17 25.15 -8.21
N ASP A 121 -2.51 24.62 -7.04
CA ASP A 121 -3.06 25.41 -5.92
C ASP A 121 -1.95 26.12 -5.14
N GLY A 122 -0.75 25.53 -5.11
CA GLY A 122 0.37 26.09 -4.39
C GLY A 122 1.69 25.38 -4.69
N THR A 123 2.78 26.08 -4.37
CA THR A 123 4.15 25.55 -4.43
C THR A 123 4.92 26.04 -3.21
N GLU A 124 5.61 25.13 -2.52
CA GLU A 124 6.50 25.46 -1.39
C GLU A 124 7.79 24.65 -1.49
N GLY A 125 8.92 25.31 -1.75
CA GLY A 125 10.18 24.58 -2.01
C GLY A 125 10.01 23.60 -3.16
N ALA A 126 10.33 22.33 -2.94
CA ALA A 126 10.18 21.25 -3.93
C ALA A 126 8.77 20.61 -3.95
N HIS A 127 7.82 21.16 -3.20
CA HIS A 127 6.48 20.60 -3.05
C HIS A 127 5.46 21.35 -3.92
N VAL A 128 4.57 20.61 -4.57
CA VAL A 128 3.49 21.11 -5.42
C VAL A 128 2.16 20.54 -4.96
N THR A 129 1.19 21.41 -4.70
CA THR A 129 -0.20 21.02 -4.41
C THR A 129 -1.03 21.18 -5.68
N LEU A 130 -1.69 20.10 -6.09
CA LEU A 130 -2.55 20.01 -7.26
C LEU A 130 -4.00 19.91 -6.84
N ARG A 131 -4.91 20.44 -7.68
CA ARG A 131 -6.36 20.24 -7.58
C ARG A 131 -6.93 19.79 -8.90
N ALA A 132 -7.70 18.71 -8.89
CA ALA A 132 -8.44 18.28 -10.07
C ALA A 132 -9.74 19.09 -10.19
N LEU A 133 -9.92 19.78 -11.31
CA LEU A 133 -11.09 20.61 -11.58
C LEU A 133 -12.15 19.89 -12.42
N ALA A 134 -11.72 18.95 -13.27
CA ALA A 134 -12.62 18.16 -14.10
C ALA A 134 -11.95 16.82 -14.49
N ALA A 135 -12.75 15.86 -14.95
CA ALA A 135 -12.24 14.57 -15.40
C ALA A 135 -11.45 14.72 -16.72
N GLY A 136 -10.34 14.00 -16.84
CA GLY A 136 -9.47 14.04 -18.01
C GLY A 136 -8.01 13.83 -17.63
N THR A 137 -7.10 14.14 -18.56
CA THR A 137 -5.66 14.06 -18.31
C THR A 137 -5.03 15.42 -18.61
N SER A 138 -4.16 15.89 -17.72
CA SER A 138 -3.33 17.06 -17.91
C SER A 138 -1.90 16.76 -17.43
N TYR A 139 -0.93 17.47 -17.95
CA TYR A 139 0.44 17.43 -17.42
C TYR A 139 0.62 18.50 -16.35
N LEU A 140 1.25 18.13 -15.23
CA LEU A 140 2.01 19.08 -14.41
C LEU A 140 3.33 19.32 -15.14
N ARG A 141 3.69 20.58 -15.35
CA ARG A 141 4.91 21.03 -16.03
C ARG A 141 5.73 21.86 -15.07
N ILE A 142 7.00 21.52 -14.92
CA ILE A 142 7.96 22.29 -14.14
C ILE A 142 8.85 23.01 -15.13
N VAL A 143 8.80 24.35 -15.14
CA VAL A 143 9.53 25.18 -16.11
C VAL A 143 10.47 26.16 -15.43
N ASP A 144 11.55 26.53 -16.10
CA ASP A 144 12.42 27.64 -15.70
C ASP A 144 11.65 28.97 -15.82
N PRO A 145 11.47 29.74 -14.73
CA PRO A 145 10.68 30.98 -14.77
C PRO A 145 11.36 32.08 -15.60
N ALA A 146 12.67 32.01 -15.83
CA ALA A 146 13.40 33.02 -16.57
C ALA A 146 13.38 32.76 -18.09
N THR A 147 13.36 31.49 -18.51
CA THR A 147 13.51 31.11 -19.92
C THR A 147 12.29 30.38 -20.50
N ASP A 148 11.33 30.00 -19.66
CA ASP A 148 10.21 29.11 -20.00
C ASP A 148 10.64 27.71 -20.49
N GLU A 149 11.90 27.34 -20.27
CA GLU A 149 12.42 26.02 -20.61
C GLU A 149 11.78 24.94 -19.74
N LEU A 150 11.39 23.81 -20.34
CA LEU A 150 10.83 22.68 -19.59
C LEU A 150 11.94 21.91 -18.87
N TYR A 151 11.87 21.87 -17.54
CA TYR A 151 12.71 20.96 -16.74
C TYR A 151 12.19 19.53 -16.84
N ASP A 152 10.90 19.34 -16.57
CA ASP A 152 10.20 18.06 -16.73
C ASP A 152 8.67 18.23 -16.67
N ARG A 153 7.93 17.16 -16.94
CA ARG A 153 6.48 17.08 -16.76
C ARG A 153 6.03 15.68 -16.35
N TYR A 154 4.87 15.60 -15.72
CA TYR A 154 4.23 14.33 -15.39
C TYR A 154 2.74 14.36 -15.72
N ALA A 155 2.22 13.27 -16.29
CA ALA A 155 0.81 13.15 -16.62
C ALA A 155 -0.01 12.79 -15.37
N TYR A 156 -1.01 13.61 -15.07
CA TYR A 156 -1.99 13.33 -14.02
C TYR A 156 -3.36 13.11 -14.66
N ALA A 157 -3.95 11.97 -14.33
CA ALA A 157 -5.34 11.70 -14.66
C ALA A 157 -6.24 12.21 -13.53
N SER A 158 -7.46 12.60 -13.87
CA SER A 158 -8.49 12.99 -12.92
C SER A 158 -9.79 12.29 -13.30
N SER A 159 -10.55 11.85 -12.31
CA SER A 159 -11.80 11.12 -12.54
C SER A 159 -12.81 11.40 -11.44
N ALA A 160 -14.09 11.36 -11.80
CA ALA A 160 -15.15 11.48 -10.82
C ALA A 160 -15.08 10.33 -9.81
N PHE A 161 -15.24 10.66 -8.53
CA PHE A 161 -15.46 9.67 -7.48
C PHE A 161 -16.77 8.91 -7.74
N SER A 162 -16.76 7.61 -7.49
CA SER A 162 -17.93 6.75 -7.68
C SER A 162 -18.29 5.97 -6.43
N ARG A 163 -17.30 5.38 -5.76
CA ARG A 163 -17.51 4.59 -4.55
C ARG A 163 -16.24 4.54 -3.72
N ALA A 164 -16.39 4.21 -2.45
CA ALA A 164 -15.28 3.83 -1.59
C ALA A 164 -15.38 2.36 -1.21
N ALA A 165 -14.24 1.76 -0.89
CA ALA A 165 -14.14 0.42 -0.35
C ALA A 165 -13.15 0.40 0.81
N PRO A 166 -13.45 -0.30 1.91
CA PRO A 166 -12.47 -0.45 2.98
C PRO A 166 -11.39 -1.42 2.54
N VAL A 167 -10.16 -1.20 2.99
CA VAL A 167 -9.01 -2.08 2.69
C VAL A 167 -8.24 -2.42 3.95
N GLY A 168 -7.76 -3.67 4.03
CA GLY A 168 -6.92 -4.15 5.12
C GLY A 168 -5.56 -3.43 5.15
N MET A 169 -5.05 -3.23 6.37
CA MET A 169 -3.71 -2.65 6.63
C MET A 169 -2.79 -3.59 7.41
N ASP A 170 -3.38 -4.52 8.16
CA ASP A 170 -2.67 -5.37 9.13
C ASP A 170 -2.04 -6.61 8.47
N GLU A 171 -2.43 -6.92 7.24
CA GLU A 171 -2.00 -8.09 6.50
C GLU A 171 -0.65 -7.86 5.85
N TRP A 172 0.39 -8.40 6.47
CA TRP A 172 1.67 -8.55 5.80
C TRP A 172 1.64 -9.79 4.91
N ILE A 173 1.58 -9.60 3.60
CA ILE A 173 1.78 -10.68 2.64
C ILE A 173 2.89 -10.24 1.69
N THR A 174 4.01 -10.97 1.74
CA THR A 174 5.26 -10.66 1.02
C THR A 174 5.13 -10.75 -0.50
N SER A 175 4.01 -11.23 -1.03
CA SER A 175 3.66 -11.09 -2.44
C SER A 175 2.69 -9.91 -2.60
N THR A 176 3.22 -8.80 -3.11
CA THR A 176 2.51 -7.55 -3.43
C THR A 176 1.26 -7.71 -4.30
N ASP A 177 1.11 -8.84 -4.99
CA ASP A 177 -0.01 -9.09 -5.90
C ASP A 177 -1.22 -9.79 -5.25
N TRP A 178 -1.09 -10.32 -4.02
CA TRP A 178 -2.16 -11.14 -3.47
C TRP A 178 -3.40 -10.31 -3.10
N LEU A 179 -3.22 -9.20 -2.37
CA LEU A 179 -4.31 -8.28 -2.04
C LEU A 179 -5.00 -7.73 -3.30
N ALA A 180 -4.26 -7.58 -4.40
CA ALA A 180 -4.78 -7.09 -5.68
C ALA A 180 -5.57 -8.15 -6.47
N HIS A 181 -5.44 -9.45 -6.15
CA HIS A 181 -5.98 -10.54 -6.99
C HIS A 181 -6.93 -11.50 -6.29
N THR A 182 -7.08 -11.45 -4.97
CA THR A 182 -7.83 -12.50 -4.24
C THR A 182 -8.85 -11.99 -3.23
N ALA A 183 -8.78 -10.72 -2.84
CA ALA A 183 -9.79 -10.08 -2.03
C ALA A 183 -10.51 -9.02 -2.88
N ASP A 184 -11.71 -9.35 -3.36
CA ASP A 184 -12.59 -8.39 -4.02
C ASP A 184 -13.26 -7.44 -3.01
N ALA A 185 -13.28 -7.83 -1.74
CA ALA A 185 -13.84 -7.08 -0.61
C ALA A 185 -13.13 -7.41 0.70
N PHE A 186 -13.17 -6.47 1.64
CA PHE A 186 -12.66 -6.62 3.00
C PHE A 186 -13.78 -6.42 4.02
N VAL A 187 -13.75 -7.24 5.06
CA VAL A 187 -14.44 -7.04 6.33
C VAL A 187 -13.40 -7.13 7.45
N PHE A 188 -13.72 -6.73 8.67
CA PHE A 188 -12.70 -6.61 9.72
C PHE A 188 -13.10 -7.35 10.99
N ALA A 189 -12.11 -7.86 11.71
CA ALA A 189 -12.36 -8.43 13.03
C ALA A 189 -12.63 -7.33 14.08
N PRO A 190 -13.37 -7.63 15.17
CA PRO A 190 -13.59 -6.67 16.24
C PRO A 190 -12.29 -6.30 16.98
N GLY A 191 -12.32 -5.20 17.74
CA GLY A 191 -11.22 -4.71 18.57
C GLY A 191 -10.57 -3.42 18.06
N ASP A 192 -9.33 -3.16 18.48
CA ASP A 192 -8.55 -2.00 18.03
C ASP A 192 -8.06 -2.21 16.58
N ARG A 193 -8.45 -1.32 15.66
CA ARG A 193 -8.24 -1.46 14.21
C ARG A 193 -7.75 -0.18 13.55
N GLN A 194 -6.83 -0.34 12.60
CA GLN A 194 -6.58 0.65 11.57
C GLN A 194 -7.10 0.12 10.23
N ILE A 195 -7.96 0.90 9.59
CA ILE A 195 -8.52 0.56 8.28
C ILE A 195 -8.04 1.58 7.26
N GLY A 196 -7.78 1.09 6.04
CA GLY A 196 -7.59 1.95 4.90
C GLY A 196 -8.90 2.16 4.15
N VAL A 197 -8.98 3.25 3.38
CA VAL A 197 -10.09 3.53 2.46
C VAL A 197 -9.53 3.70 1.05
N ALA A 198 -10.07 2.93 0.10
CA ALA A 198 -9.79 3.09 -1.31
C ALA A 198 -10.92 3.87 -1.98
N TYR A 199 -10.60 5.01 -2.57
CA TYR A 199 -11.54 5.81 -3.37
C TYR A 199 -11.46 5.37 -4.83
N LEU A 200 -12.60 5.07 -5.44
CA LEU A 200 -12.67 4.41 -6.74
C LEU A 200 -13.55 5.20 -7.72
N ASN A 201 -13.14 5.24 -8.98
CA ASN A 201 -13.99 5.72 -10.06
C ASN A 201 -14.95 4.63 -10.57
N ALA A 202 -15.81 4.98 -11.52
CA ALA A 202 -16.81 4.09 -12.12
C ALA A 202 -16.28 3.24 -13.29
N ALA A 203 -14.96 3.20 -13.53
CA ALA A 203 -14.42 2.43 -14.64
C ALA A 203 -14.64 0.91 -14.44
N PRO A 204 -14.77 0.10 -15.51
CA PRO A 204 -14.94 -1.35 -15.40
C PRO A 204 -13.83 -2.01 -14.58
N GLN A 205 -12.60 -1.55 -14.78
CA GLN A 205 -11.49 -1.75 -13.86
C GLN A 205 -11.30 -0.45 -13.10
N PRO A 206 -11.80 -0.35 -11.85
CA PRO A 206 -11.82 0.91 -11.13
C PRO A 206 -10.39 1.40 -10.90
N ASN A 207 -10.12 2.65 -11.25
CA ASN A 207 -8.87 3.29 -10.86
C ASN A 207 -8.99 3.79 -9.44
N ARG A 208 -7.89 3.66 -8.69
CA ARG A 208 -7.77 4.31 -7.41
C ARG A 208 -7.59 5.81 -7.57
N LEU A 209 -8.40 6.56 -6.82
CA LEU A 209 -8.33 8.00 -6.71
C LEU A 209 -7.51 8.40 -5.49
N VAL A 210 -6.71 9.46 -5.65
CA VAL A 210 -6.06 10.18 -4.56
C VAL A 210 -6.84 11.44 -4.29
N ASP A 211 -7.01 11.72 -3.01
CA ASP A 211 -7.53 12.99 -2.52
C ASP A 211 -6.97 13.26 -1.13
N THR A 212 -5.93 14.09 -1.03
CA THR A 212 -5.29 14.42 0.24
C THR A 212 -6.15 15.31 1.14
N SER A 213 -7.20 15.91 0.57
CA SER A 213 -8.19 16.69 1.31
C SER A 213 -9.40 15.88 1.78
N ALA A 214 -9.44 14.58 1.48
CA ALA A 214 -10.57 13.73 1.83
C ALA A 214 -10.80 13.67 3.34
N MET A 215 -12.08 13.70 3.72
CA MET A 215 -12.52 13.56 5.11
C MET A 215 -13.23 12.22 5.31
N ILE A 216 -12.89 11.51 6.39
CA ILE A 216 -13.46 10.23 6.77
C ILE A 216 -14.01 10.35 8.18
N THR A 217 -15.31 10.10 8.36
CA THR A 217 -15.98 10.21 9.67
C THR A 217 -16.73 8.92 10.00
N LEU A 218 -16.46 8.41 11.21
CA LEU A 218 -17.18 7.31 11.85
C LEU A 218 -17.21 7.58 13.36
N ASP A 219 -18.35 7.37 14.00
CA ASP A 219 -18.51 7.62 15.43
C ASP A 219 -17.50 6.82 16.28
N GLY A 220 -16.77 7.52 17.14
CA GLY A 220 -15.74 6.94 18.01
C GLY A 220 -14.42 6.59 17.32
N ALA A 221 -14.29 6.85 16.02
CA ALA A 221 -13.05 6.66 15.27
C ALA A 221 -12.27 7.99 15.11
N THR A 222 -10.99 7.89 14.76
CA THR A 222 -10.11 9.04 14.48
C THR A 222 -9.48 8.88 13.09
N GLN A 223 -9.63 9.87 12.22
CA GLN A 223 -8.92 9.88 10.94
C GLN A 223 -7.42 10.12 11.20
N LEU A 224 -6.57 9.20 10.74
CA LEU A 224 -5.11 9.28 10.92
C LEU A 224 -4.37 9.86 9.71
N ASP A 225 -5.01 9.81 8.54
CA ASP A 225 -4.47 10.28 7.26
C ASP A 225 -5.64 10.45 6.26
N TRP A 226 -5.39 10.98 5.06
CA TRP A 226 -6.41 11.22 4.04
C TRP A 226 -7.19 9.97 3.61
N ASN A 227 -6.66 8.78 3.85
CA ASN A 227 -7.29 7.49 3.55
C ASN A 227 -7.19 6.47 4.69
N ARG A 228 -6.96 6.91 5.94
CA ARG A 228 -6.82 5.99 7.09
C ARG A 228 -7.69 6.38 8.26
N LEU A 229 -8.30 5.38 8.87
CA LEU A 229 -9.17 5.54 10.03
C LEU A 229 -8.75 4.58 11.14
N HIS A 230 -8.62 5.10 12.36
CA HIS A 230 -8.38 4.32 13.58
C HIS A 230 -9.66 4.14 14.37
N ILE A 231 -10.01 2.90 14.67
CA ILE A 231 -11.20 2.49 15.41
C ILE A 231 -10.73 1.75 16.67
N PRO A 232 -10.69 2.39 17.84
CA PRO A 232 -10.08 1.80 19.03
C PRO A 232 -10.85 0.59 19.59
N ASN A 233 -12.13 0.46 19.25
CA ASN A 233 -12.99 -0.64 19.70
C ASN A 233 -14.07 -0.95 18.67
N ALA A 234 -13.67 -1.46 17.51
CA ALA A 234 -14.59 -1.93 16.47
C ALA A 234 -15.48 -3.04 17.03
N THR A 235 -16.80 -2.86 16.94
CA THR A 235 -17.80 -3.83 17.43
C THR A 235 -18.44 -4.55 16.26
N VAL A 236 -18.85 -5.80 16.44
CA VAL A 236 -19.49 -6.60 15.38
C VAL A 236 -20.75 -5.92 14.87
N GLY A 237 -20.89 -5.83 13.55
CA GLY A 237 -22.01 -5.18 12.87
C GLY A 237 -21.59 -4.43 11.62
N HIS A 238 -22.57 -3.80 10.97
CA HIS A 238 -22.37 -2.89 9.85
C HIS A 238 -22.31 -1.46 10.39
N HIS A 239 -21.32 -0.70 9.93
CA HIS A 239 -21.09 0.68 10.33
C HIS A 239 -21.04 1.57 9.09
N GLU A 240 -21.92 2.57 9.05
CA GLU A 240 -21.90 3.55 7.97
C GLU A 240 -20.79 4.58 8.21
N VAL A 241 -19.83 4.64 7.29
CA VAL A 241 -18.73 5.61 7.29
C VAL A 241 -19.09 6.74 6.35
N SER A 242 -19.12 7.97 6.86
CA SER A 242 -19.32 9.17 6.05
C SER A 242 -18.00 9.60 5.42
N LEU A 243 -18.04 9.98 4.15
CA LEU A 243 -16.87 10.35 3.35
C LEU A 243 -17.15 11.66 2.61
N HIS A 244 -16.13 12.52 2.53
CA HIS A 244 -16.07 13.63 1.59
C HIS A 244 -14.85 13.43 0.70
N VAL A 245 -15.05 13.17 -0.60
CA VAL A 245 -13.99 12.89 -1.57
C VAL A 245 -14.21 13.75 -2.80
N GLY A 246 -13.26 14.64 -3.06
CA GLY A 246 -13.41 15.75 -3.99
C GLY A 246 -14.67 16.55 -3.70
N ASP A 247 -15.51 16.77 -4.71
CA ASP A 247 -16.77 17.50 -4.54
C ASP A 247 -17.96 16.60 -4.12
N THR A 248 -17.70 15.37 -3.66
CA THR A 248 -18.75 14.37 -3.42
C THR A 248 -18.79 13.92 -1.97
N ASP A 249 -19.96 14.08 -1.35
CA ASP A 249 -20.33 13.38 -0.12
C ASP A 249 -20.83 11.97 -0.46
N ALA A 250 -20.36 10.98 0.29
CA ALA A 250 -20.75 9.59 0.11
C ALA A 250 -20.74 8.82 1.42
N THR A 251 -21.26 7.61 1.38
CA THR A 251 -21.13 6.65 2.47
C THR A 251 -20.47 5.36 1.99
N MET A 252 -19.82 4.69 2.92
CA MET A 252 -19.22 3.37 2.77
C MET A 252 -19.74 2.49 3.90
N ASP A 253 -20.09 1.24 3.59
CA ASP A 253 -20.38 0.25 4.62
C ASP A 253 -19.07 -0.40 5.11
N LEU A 254 -18.88 -0.43 6.41
CA LEU A 254 -17.80 -1.12 7.09
C LEU A 254 -18.37 -2.27 7.90
N GLU A 255 -18.18 -3.50 7.42
CA GLU A 255 -18.59 -4.69 8.14
C GLU A 255 -17.48 -5.14 9.10
N ILE A 256 -17.87 -5.31 10.37
CA ILE A 256 -17.06 -5.92 11.42
C ILE A 256 -17.67 -7.27 11.79
N THR A 257 -16.90 -8.35 11.72
CA THR A 257 -17.35 -9.71 12.02
C THR A 257 -16.33 -10.49 12.86
N SER A 258 -16.82 -11.34 13.77
CA SER A 258 -15.99 -12.25 14.56
C SER A 258 -15.99 -13.69 14.03
N THR A 259 -16.78 -13.97 13.00
CA THR A 259 -16.99 -15.32 12.46
C THR A 259 -16.56 -15.39 11.01
N ALA A 260 -15.93 -16.50 10.65
CA ALA A 260 -15.63 -16.84 9.26
C ALA A 260 -16.59 -17.93 8.79
N ASP A 261 -16.92 -17.89 7.50
CA ASP A 261 -17.67 -18.95 6.83
C ASP A 261 -16.71 -19.96 6.20
N SER A 262 -15.49 -19.52 5.85
CA SER A 262 -14.46 -20.39 5.29
C SER A 262 -13.05 -19.92 5.62
N ILE A 263 -12.09 -20.86 5.57
CA ILE A 263 -10.66 -20.59 5.51
C ILE A 263 -10.14 -21.15 4.19
N ARG A 264 -9.26 -20.39 3.52
CA ARG A 264 -8.59 -20.80 2.28
C ARG A 264 -7.07 -20.75 2.49
N ALA A 265 -6.37 -21.68 1.88
CA ALA A 265 -4.92 -21.61 1.79
C ALA A 265 -4.55 -20.65 0.66
N LEU A 266 -3.71 -19.66 0.98
CA LEU A 266 -3.22 -18.64 0.05
C LEU A 266 -1.86 -19.06 -0.51
N VAL A 267 -1.03 -19.61 0.37
CA VAL A 267 0.29 -20.18 0.07
C VAL A 267 0.40 -21.48 0.85
N ALA A 268 0.94 -22.54 0.24
CA ALA A 268 1.20 -23.82 0.91
C ALA A 268 2.40 -24.55 0.28
N GLN A 269 3.48 -23.82 0.04
CA GLN A 269 4.67 -24.32 -0.66
C GLN A 269 5.95 -23.69 -0.10
N ASP A 270 7.10 -24.25 -0.46
CA ASP A 270 8.43 -23.77 -0.07
C ASP A 270 8.62 -23.59 1.45
N GLY A 271 7.98 -24.45 2.23
CA GLY A 271 8.02 -24.36 3.69
C GLY A 271 7.20 -23.21 4.29
N LEU A 272 6.34 -22.54 3.51
CA LEU A 272 5.45 -21.47 3.97
C LEU A 272 3.99 -21.87 3.75
N ALA A 273 3.18 -21.70 4.80
CA ALA A 273 1.73 -21.71 4.70
C ALA A 273 1.15 -20.36 5.11
N CYS A 274 0.30 -19.78 4.26
CA CYS A 274 -0.47 -18.58 4.57
C CYS A 274 -1.95 -18.85 4.32
N PHE A 275 -2.80 -18.24 5.14
CA PHE A 275 -4.23 -18.51 5.14
C PHE A 275 -5.04 -17.21 5.08
N GLY A 276 -6.24 -17.30 4.51
CA GLY A 276 -7.23 -16.24 4.54
C GLY A 276 -8.52 -16.77 5.16
N ALA A 277 -9.14 -15.97 6.03
CA ALA A 277 -10.46 -16.23 6.56
C ALA A 277 -11.45 -15.34 5.82
N TYR A 278 -12.62 -15.88 5.48
CA TYR A 278 -13.61 -15.19 4.66
C TYR A 278 -14.99 -15.26 5.28
N ALA A 279 -15.73 -14.15 5.19
CA ALA A 279 -17.16 -14.07 5.46
C ALA A 279 -17.85 -13.53 4.20
N HIS A 280 -18.86 -14.23 3.69
CA HIS A 280 -19.55 -13.84 2.44
C HIS A 280 -18.59 -13.53 1.27
N ASP A 281 -17.54 -14.35 1.08
CA ASP A 281 -16.45 -14.16 0.11
C ASP A 281 -15.55 -12.92 0.32
N ALA A 282 -15.80 -12.10 1.33
CA ALA A 282 -14.93 -10.99 1.72
C ALA A 282 -13.84 -11.45 2.70
N PHE A 283 -12.61 -10.96 2.52
CA PHE A 283 -11.49 -11.30 3.38
C PHE A 283 -11.62 -10.61 4.74
N ILE A 284 -11.45 -11.36 5.84
CA ILE A 284 -11.54 -10.82 7.20
C ILE A 284 -10.16 -10.33 7.66
N SER A 285 -9.97 -9.02 7.62
CA SER A 285 -8.76 -8.35 8.08
C SER A 285 -8.64 -8.37 9.61
N GLY A 286 -7.42 -8.61 10.11
CA GLY A 286 -7.10 -8.53 11.52
C GLY A 286 -7.67 -9.64 12.42
N ILE A 287 -8.26 -10.70 11.84
CA ILE A 287 -8.80 -11.83 12.61
C ILE A 287 -7.69 -12.58 13.36
N PRO A 288 -7.87 -12.95 14.64
CA PRO A 288 -6.90 -13.76 15.36
C PRO A 288 -6.76 -15.15 14.75
N TRP A 289 -5.52 -15.58 14.53
CA TRP A 289 -5.19 -16.92 14.03
C TRP A 289 -4.60 -17.79 15.14
N THR A 290 -4.92 -19.09 15.08
CA THR A 290 -4.24 -20.14 15.83
C THR A 290 -3.77 -21.20 14.86
N PHE A 291 -2.52 -21.65 15.00
CA PHE A 291 -1.95 -22.68 14.15
C PHE A 291 -1.50 -23.88 14.96
N THR A 292 -1.68 -25.08 14.43
CA THR A 292 -1.11 -26.30 15.00
C THR A 292 -0.31 -27.07 13.96
N ILE A 293 0.85 -27.59 14.38
CA ILE A 293 1.68 -28.51 13.60
C ILE A 293 1.83 -29.79 14.42
N GLY A 294 1.23 -30.88 13.94
CA GLY A 294 1.03 -32.08 14.77
C GLY A 294 0.15 -31.76 15.98
N SER A 295 0.68 -31.98 17.18
CA SER A 295 -0.01 -31.68 18.45
C SER A 295 0.39 -30.34 19.08
N SER A 296 1.30 -29.59 18.46
CA SER A 296 1.86 -28.36 19.03
C SER A 296 1.20 -27.14 18.43
N THR A 297 0.77 -26.21 19.29
CA THR A 297 0.38 -24.86 18.85
C THR A 297 1.63 -24.07 18.49
N VAL A 298 1.58 -23.39 17.35
CA VAL A 298 2.64 -22.47 16.90
C VAL A 298 2.06 -21.08 16.72
N GLU A 299 2.85 -20.07 17.10
CA GLU A 299 2.48 -18.67 16.84
C GLU A 299 2.72 -18.35 15.35
N GLY A 300 1.97 -17.36 14.85
CA GLY A 300 2.25 -16.80 13.53
C GLY A 300 3.68 -16.27 13.46
N GLY A 301 4.34 -16.45 12.31
CA GLY A 301 5.74 -16.06 12.13
C GLY A 301 5.93 -14.56 11.89
N ALA A 302 7.20 -14.15 11.80
CA ALA A 302 7.58 -12.78 11.38
C ALA A 302 7.10 -12.38 9.98
N LEU A 303 6.60 -13.35 9.20
CA LEU A 303 6.09 -13.16 7.84
C LEU A 303 4.65 -12.67 7.78
N GLY A 304 3.94 -12.61 8.91
CA GLY A 304 2.56 -12.16 9.00
C GLY A 304 1.74 -12.96 10.00
N ARG A 305 0.68 -12.35 10.54
CA ARG A 305 -0.20 -12.99 11.55
C ARG A 305 -0.96 -14.20 11.02
N ASN A 306 -1.14 -14.29 9.71
CA ASN A 306 -1.87 -15.35 9.00
C ASN A 306 -0.93 -16.38 8.34
N CYS A 307 0.36 -16.34 8.63
CA CYS A 307 1.36 -17.21 8.01
C CYS A 307 2.20 -17.99 9.03
N VAL A 308 2.59 -19.19 8.66
CA VAL A 308 3.47 -20.07 9.43
C VAL A 308 4.57 -20.60 8.52
N ALA A 309 5.82 -20.42 8.95
CA ALA A 309 6.98 -21.03 8.33
C ALA A 309 7.29 -22.40 8.97
N ASN A 310 7.86 -23.30 8.18
CA ASN A 310 8.21 -24.64 8.63
C ASN A 310 9.22 -24.60 9.78
N PRO A 311 8.86 -25.07 10.99
CA PRO A 311 9.82 -25.13 12.09
C PRO A 311 10.90 -26.21 11.87
N GLY A 312 10.65 -27.19 10.99
CA GLY A 312 11.54 -28.34 10.72
C GLY A 312 12.44 -28.18 9.49
N GLY A 313 12.48 -27.02 8.84
CA GLY A 313 13.32 -26.78 7.66
C GLY A 313 12.79 -27.43 6.37
N ASN A 314 13.51 -28.43 5.82
CA ASN A 314 13.23 -29.02 4.50
C ASN A 314 12.40 -30.32 4.54
N VAL A 315 11.57 -30.51 5.56
CA VAL A 315 10.68 -31.69 5.68
C VAL A 315 9.24 -31.25 5.45
N PRO A 316 8.41 -31.98 4.66
CA PRO A 316 6.99 -31.67 4.57
C PRO A 316 6.34 -31.62 5.95
N PHE A 317 5.46 -30.64 6.16
CA PHE A 317 4.72 -30.52 7.43
C PHE A 317 3.25 -30.27 7.17
N THR A 318 2.41 -30.71 8.09
CA THR A 318 0.97 -30.44 8.06
C THR A 318 0.65 -29.39 9.10
N VAL A 319 -0.01 -28.32 8.66
CA VAL A 319 -0.47 -27.24 9.51
C VAL A 319 -1.99 -27.19 9.49
N THR A 320 -2.61 -27.05 10.66
CA THR A 320 -4.02 -26.70 10.79
C THR A 320 -4.11 -25.26 11.25
N ALA A 321 -4.75 -24.42 10.44
CA ALA A 321 -5.04 -23.03 10.75
C ALA A 321 -6.48 -22.91 11.22
N SER A 322 -6.72 -22.13 12.28
CA SER A 322 -8.05 -21.86 12.83
C SER A 322 -8.24 -20.36 13.05
N ALA A 323 -9.38 -19.83 12.60
CA ALA A 323 -9.78 -18.43 12.76
C ALA A 323 -11.30 -18.32 12.62
N GLY A 324 -11.94 -17.43 13.41
CA GLY A 324 -13.37 -17.14 13.26
C GLY A 324 -14.30 -18.33 13.41
N GLY A 325 -13.92 -19.36 14.17
CA GLY A 325 -14.69 -20.60 14.32
C GLY A 325 -14.51 -21.64 13.21
N GLN A 326 -13.68 -21.36 12.20
CA GLN A 326 -13.35 -22.27 11.11
C GLN A 326 -11.95 -22.86 11.28
N SER A 327 -11.69 -23.97 10.60
CA SER A 327 -10.36 -24.59 10.51
C SER A 327 -10.07 -25.15 9.12
N LEU A 328 -8.82 -25.06 8.67
CA LEU A 328 -8.32 -25.70 7.45
C LEU A 328 -6.97 -26.38 7.73
N THR A 329 -6.83 -27.62 7.28
CA THR A 329 -5.56 -28.36 7.35
C THR A 329 -4.93 -28.47 5.97
N VAL A 330 -3.65 -28.10 5.84
CA VAL A 330 -2.88 -28.26 4.60
C VAL A 330 -1.53 -28.90 4.87
N THR A 331 -1.05 -29.67 3.89
CA THR A 331 0.32 -30.20 3.88
C THR A 331 1.18 -29.30 2.98
N VAL A 332 2.28 -28.81 3.54
CA VAL A 332 3.23 -27.93 2.88
C VAL A 332 4.43 -28.73 2.43
N THR A 333 4.82 -28.60 1.17
CA THR A 333 6.05 -29.20 0.65
C THR A 333 7.24 -28.27 0.90
N PRO A 334 8.43 -28.81 1.23
CA PRO A 334 9.64 -28.01 1.38
C PRO A 334 10.11 -27.48 0.04
N ARG A 335 10.98 -26.48 0.07
CA ARG A 335 11.66 -25.97 -1.12
C ARG A 335 12.62 -27.06 -1.63
N GLY A 336 12.49 -27.40 -2.91
CA GLY A 336 13.38 -28.35 -3.61
C GLY A 336 14.79 -27.82 -3.78
#